data_AF-A0A354YYL0-F1
#
_entry.id   AF-A0A354YYL0-F1
#
_cell.length_a   1.000
_cell.length_b   1.000
_cell.length_c   1.000
_cell.angle_alpha   90.00
_cell.angle_beta   90.00
_cell.angle_gamma   90.00
#
_symmetry.space_group_name_H-M   'P 1'
#
loop_
_entity.id
_entity.type
_entity.pdbx_description
1 polymer ?
#
loop_
_entity_poly.entity_id
_entity_poly.type
_entity_poly.pdbx_seq_one_letter_code
_entity_poly.pdbx_strand_id
1 'polypeptide(L)'
;KNLRVLELPLEVAGGLQIRTVAGGFVVQESDRDELDMDKVQVVTQKKPAAEQLKELAFARKVVKHIKSNAIVVARDGVTLGVGAGQMNRVGSARIALESAGEKARGAVMASDAFFP
;
A
#
# COMPACT_ATOMS: atom_id res chain seq x y z
N LYS A 1 28.66 13.78 -4.06
CA LYS A 1 29.66 13.27 -3.09
C LYS A 1 29.06 12.92 -1.71
N ASN A 2 27.72 12.82 -1.56
CA ASN A 2 27.03 12.62 -0.27
C ASN A 2 26.17 11.33 -0.25
N LEU A 3 26.39 10.41 -1.19
CA LEU A 3 25.64 9.16 -1.25
C LEU A 3 26.09 8.27 -0.08
N ARG A 4 25.13 7.85 0.74
CA ARG A 4 25.34 6.89 1.82
C ARG A 4 25.03 5.51 1.26
N VAL A 5 25.99 4.60 1.33
CA VAL A 5 25.82 3.19 0.97
C VAL A 5 25.84 2.41 2.27
N LEU A 6 24.79 1.63 2.51
CA LEU A 6 24.61 0.82 3.71
C LEU A 6 24.41 -0.64 3.28
N GLU A 7 25.06 -1.56 4.00
CA GLU A 7 24.86 -2.99 3.88
C GLU A 7 24.30 -3.51 5.20
N LEU A 8 23.17 -4.21 5.15
CA LEU A 8 22.51 -4.78 6.31
C LEU A 8 22.04 -6.20 5.99
N PRO A 9 22.04 -7.12 6.96
CA PRO A 9 21.41 -8.42 6.79
C PRO A 9 19.90 -8.26 6.56
N LEU A 10 19.35 -9.05 5.64
CA LEU A 10 17.91 -9.14 5.38
C LEU A 10 17.23 -10.01 6.44
N GLU A 11 17.33 -9.63 7.71
CA GLU A 11 16.60 -10.29 8.78
C GLU A 11 15.21 -9.68 8.94
N VAL A 12 14.20 -10.54 9.08
CA VAL A 12 12.85 -10.10 9.43
C VAL A 12 12.88 -9.64 10.89
N ALA A 13 13.00 -8.32 11.09
CA ALA A 13 13.03 -7.71 12.41
C ALA A 13 11.86 -8.21 13.28
N GLY A 14 12.12 -8.36 14.58
CA GLY A 14 11.26 -8.98 15.58
C GLY A 14 9.80 -8.48 15.63
N GLY A 15 8.96 -9.28 16.31
CA GLY A 15 7.50 -9.19 16.23
C GLY A 15 6.86 -7.98 16.86
N LEU A 16 7.57 -7.14 17.62
CA LEU A 16 6.98 -6.02 18.36
C LEU A 16 7.49 -4.66 17.87
N GLN A 17 6.57 -3.70 17.76
CA GLN A 17 6.86 -2.29 17.51
C GLN A 17 6.48 -1.46 18.73
N ILE A 18 7.34 -0.50 19.04
CA ILE A 18 7.12 0.49 20.10
C ILE A 18 6.79 1.83 19.45
N ARG A 19 5.71 2.48 19.91
CA ARG A 19 5.38 3.87 19.55
C ARG A 19 5.30 4.69 20.82
N THR A 20 6.10 5.75 20.90
CA THR A 20 6.15 6.65 22.05
C THR A 20 4.98 7.63 22.03
N VAL A 21 4.43 7.92 23.20
CA VAL A 21 3.41 8.95 23.43
C VAL A 21 3.79 9.77 24.67
N ALA A 22 3.19 10.93 24.88
CA ALA A 22 3.43 11.69 26.10
C ALA A 22 3.08 10.83 27.33
N GLY A 23 4.05 10.66 28.23
CA GLY A 23 3.88 9.85 29.45
C GLY A 23 4.15 8.35 29.29
N GLY A 24 4.56 7.85 28.12
CA GLY A 24 4.91 6.43 27.97
C GLY A 24 5.04 5.95 26.53
N PHE A 25 4.62 4.71 26.28
CA PHE A 25 4.65 4.09 24.96
C PHE A 25 3.56 3.03 24.83
N VAL A 26 3.21 2.71 23.59
CA VAL A 26 2.42 1.54 23.24
C VAL A 26 3.32 0.51 22.57
N VAL A 27 3.03 -0.76 22.81
CA VAL A 27 3.67 -1.91 22.17
C VAL A 27 2.60 -2.64 21.38
N GLN A 28 2.91 -2.97 20.13
CA GLN A 28 2.02 -3.70 19.24
C GLN A 28 2.81 -4.72 18.42
N GLU A 29 2.14 -5.72 17.86
CA GLU A 29 2.78 -6.59 16.90
C GLU A 29 3.06 -5.84 15.59
N SER A 30 4.15 -6.19 14.90
CA SER A 30 4.42 -5.72 13.56
C SER A 30 3.36 -6.25 12.59
N ASP A 31 2.81 -5.38 11.75
CA ASP A 31 1.93 -5.79 10.66
C ASP A 31 2.71 -6.64 9.63
N ARG A 32 2.52 -7.95 9.74
CA ARG A 32 3.08 -8.98 8.86
C ARG A 32 2.02 -9.59 7.95
N ASP A 33 0.83 -9.01 7.90
CA ASP A 33 -0.27 -9.56 7.12
C ASP A 33 0.11 -9.64 5.64
N GLU A 34 -0.14 -10.80 5.06
CA GLU A 34 0.04 -11.07 3.64
C GLU A 34 -1.32 -11.39 3.03
N LEU A 35 -1.54 -10.94 1.80
CA LEU A 35 -2.80 -11.16 1.12
C LEU A 35 -2.99 -12.66 0.83
N ASP A 36 -3.95 -13.25 1.52
CA ASP A 36 -4.45 -14.59 1.25
C ASP A 36 -5.39 -14.56 0.04
N MET A 37 -4.91 -15.01 -1.11
CA MET A 37 -5.68 -14.99 -2.36
C MET A 37 -6.94 -15.85 -2.32
N ASP A 38 -6.98 -16.88 -1.45
CA ASP A 38 -8.16 -17.75 -1.32
C ASP A 38 -9.32 -17.04 -0.58
N LYS A 39 -9.00 -15.99 0.17
CA LYS A 39 -10.00 -15.16 0.88
C LYS A 39 -10.43 -13.93 0.08
N VAL A 40 -9.82 -13.66 -1.08
CA VAL A 40 -10.17 -12.51 -1.92
C VAL A 40 -11.53 -12.74 -2.57
N GLN A 41 -12.45 -11.79 -2.38
CA GLN A 41 -13.79 -11.82 -2.97
C GLN A 41 -13.89 -10.84 -4.14
N VAL A 42 -14.38 -11.32 -5.29
CA VAL A 42 -14.74 -10.45 -6.41
C VAL A 42 -16.19 -10.03 -6.25
N VAL A 43 -16.39 -8.78 -5.83
CA VAL A 43 -17.72 -8.20 -5.54
C VAL A 43 -18.36 -7.50 -6.75
N THR A 44 -17.72 -7.54 -7.92
CA THR A 44 -18.17 -6.92 -9.17
C THR A 44 -18.60 -7.96 -10.21
N GLN A 45 -19.47 -7.58 -11.15
CA GLN A 45 -19.88 -8.47 -12.25
C GLN A 45 -18.69 -8.84 -13.15
N LYS A 46 -17.83 -7.87 -13.46
CA LYS A 46 -16.61 -8.10 -14.23
C LYS A 46 -15.52 -8.65 -13.31
N LYS A 47 -15.01 -9.83 -13.64
CA LYS A 47 -13.86 -10.42 -12.94
C LYS A 47 -12.54 -9.82 -13.46
N PRO A 48 -11.57 -9.53 -12.58
CA PRO A 48 -10.23 -9.15 -13.02
C PRO A 48 -9.56 -10.29 -13.80
N ALA A 49 -8.75 -9.95 -14.80
CA ALA A 49 -7.87 -10.92 -15.44
C ALA A 49 -6.80 -11.42 -14.45
N ALA A 50 -6.18 -12.57 -14.74
CA ALA A 50 -5.14 -13.15 -13.88
C ALA A 50 -3.95 -12.19 -13.66
N GLU A 51 -3.58 -11.41 -14.68
CA GLU A 51 -2.54 -10.39 -14.58
C GLU A 51 -2.95 -9.25 -13.63
N GLN A 52 -4.19 -8.78 -13.73
CA GLN A 52 -4.72 -7.75 -12.84
C GLN A 52 -4.79 -8.22 -11.39
N LEU A 53 -5.06 -9.51 -11.12
CA LEU A 53 -5.01 -10.06 -9.77
C LEU A 53 -3.58 -10.01 -9.19
N LYS A 54 -2.56 -10.32 -9.99
CA LYS A 54 -1.16 -10.20 -9.58
C LYS A 54 -0.80 -8.74 -9.29
N GLU A 55 -1.24 -7.82 -10.14
CA GLU A 55 -1.02 -6.39 -9.92
C GLU A 55 -1.75 -5.88 -8.67
N LEU A 56 -2.98 -6.34 -8.40
CA LEU A 56 -3.73 -5.99 -7.19
C LEU A 56 -3.02 -6.51 -5.93
N ALA A 57 -2.49 -7.73 -5.96
CA ALA A 57 -1.70 -8.29 -4.86
C ALA A 57 -0.44 -7.46 -4.61
N PHE A 58 0.25 -7.03 -5.66
CA PHE A 58 1.37 -6.09 -5.57
C PHE A 58 0.94 -4.75 -4.96
N ALA A 59 -0.09 -4.11 -5.50
CA ALA A 59 -0.59 -2.82 -5.02
C ALA A 59 -1.03 -2.88 -3.55
N ARG A 60 -1.65 -3.99 -3.13
CA ARG A 60 -2.02 -4.26 -1.73
C ARG A 60 -0.80 -4.41 -0.82
N LYS A 61 0.23 -5.14 -1.27
CA LYS A 61 1.49 -5.27 -0.54
C LYS A 61 2.20 -3.92 -0.40
N VAL A 62 2.09 -3.03 -1.38
CA VAL A 62 2.66 -1.67 -1.28
C VAL A 62 1.84 -0.77 -0.36
N VAL A 63 0.50 -0.73 -0.50
CA VAL A 63 -0.34 0.24 0.21
C VAL A 63 -0.28 0.08 1.73
N LYS A 64 -0.06 -1.13 2.25
CA LYS A 64 0.10 -1.38 3.71
C LYS A 64 1.28 -0.63 4.35
N HIS A 65 2.29 -0.28 3.55
CA HIS A 65 3.48 0.42 4.04
C HIS A 65 3.39 1.94 3.92
N ILE A 66 2.30 2.46 3.35
CA ILE A 66 2.06 3.89 3.17
C ILE A 66 1.21 4.42 4.32
N LYS A 67 1.47 5.66 4.76
CA LYS A 67 0.71 6.28 5.86
C LYS A 67 -0.74 6.53 5.46
N SER A 68 -1.66 6.07 6.29
CA SER A 68 -3.11 6.27 6.12
C SER A 68 -3.52 7.75 6.15
N ASN A 69 -4.56 8.15 5.40
CA ASN A 69 -5.27 7.36 4.38
C ASN A 69 -4.39 7.19 3.14
N ALA A 70 -4.35 5.97 2.58
CA ALA A 70 -3.43 5.62 1.50
C ALA A 70 -4.14 5.04 0.27
N ILE A 71 -3.74 5.54 -0.91
CA ILE A 71 -4.16 5.00 -2.21
C ILE A 71 -2.92 4.81 -3.08
N VAL A 72 -2.79 3.63 -3.68
CA VAL A 72 -1.73 3.29 -4.64
C VAL A 72 -2.35 2.97 -5.98
N VAL A 73 -1.85 3.59 -7.04
CA VAL A 73 -2.11 3.21 -8.44
C VAL A 73 -0.86 2.49 -8.96
N ALA A 74 -1.03 1.31 -9.56
CA ALA A 74 0.08 0.48 -10.01
C ALA A 74 -0.23 -0.22 -11.34
N ARG A 75 0.83 -0.53 -12.09
CA ARG A 75 0.82 -1.41 -13.27
C ARG A 75 2.22 -1.99 -13.45
N ASP A 76 2.34 -3.18 -14.03
CA ASP A 76 3.62 -3.79 -14.43
C ASP A 76 4.61 -3.90 -13.25
N GLY A 77 4.09 -4.14 -12.04
CA GLY A 77 4.90 -4.24 -10.82
C GLY A 77 5.53 -2.93 -10.34
N VAL A 78 5.07 -1.78 -10.83
CA VAL A 78 5.54 -0.46 -10.40
C VAL A 78 4.41 0.43 -9.90
N THR A 79 4.70 1.29 -8.92
CA THR A 79 3.78 2.33 -8.48
C THR A 79 3.78 3.49 -9.47
N LEU A 80 2.62 3.83 -10.00
CA LEU A 80 2.42 4.96 -10.92
C LEU A 80 2.04 6.24 -10.17
N GLY A 81 1.35 6.09 -9.05
CA GLY A 81 0.95 7.22 -8.21
C GLY A 81 0.60 6.77 -6.80
N VAL A 82 0.94 7.61 -5.82
CA VAL A 82 0.74 7.34 -4.40
C VAL A 82 0.13 8.56 -3.72
N GLY A 83 -1.06 8.40 -3.16
CA GLY A 83 -1.65 9.36 -2.24
C GLY A 83 -1.47 8.86 -0.82
N ALA A 84 -0.82 9.64 0.04
CA ALA A 84 -0.45 9.25 1.39
C ALA A 84 -0.85 10.31 2.42
N GLY A 85 -1.21 9.86 3.62
CA GLY A 85 -1.31 10.70 4.81
C GLY A 85 -2.45 11.72 4.80
N GLN A 86 -3.45 11.57 3.94
CA GLN A 86 -4.54 12.55 3.87
C GLN A 86 -5.59 12.31 4.95
N MET A 87 -6.21 13.39 5.42
CA MET A 87 -7.32 13.33 6.37
C MET A 87 -8.56 12.62 5.79
N ASN A 88 -8.72 12.63 4.46
CA ASN A 88 -9.82 11.94 3.78
C ASN A 88 -9.31 11.07 2.61
N ARG A 89 -10.05 10.01 2.32
CA ARG A 89 -9.66 8.99 1.32
C ARG A 89 -9.81 9.49 -0.11
N VAL A 90 -10.80 10.33 -0.38
CA VAL A 90 -11.00 10.96 -1.70
C VAL A 90 -9.81 11.84 -2.11
N GLY A 91 -9.21 12.57 -1.16
CA GLY A 91 -8.01 13.36 -1.38
C GLY A 91 -6.79 12.50 -1.68
N SER A 92 -6.67 11.35 -1.02
CA SER A 92 -5.62 10.37 -1.33
C SER A 92 -5.78 9.82 -2.75
N ALA A 93 -7.01 9.47 -3.14
CA ALA A 93 -7.30 8.99 -4.49
C ALA A 93 -6.98 10.05 -5.55
N ARG A 94 -7.37 11.30 -5.31
CA ARG A 94 -7.06 12.42 -6.19
C ARG A 94 -5.55 12.57 -6.41
N ILE A 95 -4.76 12.62 -5.34
CA ILE A 95 -3.29 12.75 -5.43
C ILE A 95 -2.67 11.56 -6.19
N ALA A 96 -3.10 10.34 -5.87
CA ALA A 96 -2.58 9.14 -6.52
C ALA A 96 -2.88 9.15 -8.03
N LEU A 97 -4.11 9.52 -8.42
CA LEU A 97 -4.53 9.58 -9.83
C LEU A 97 -3.85 10.74 -10.58
N GLU A 98 -3.73 11.91 -9.96
CA GLU A 98 -3.01 13.06 -10.54
C GLU A 98 -1.53 12.72 -10.79
N SER A 99 -0.87 12.05 -9.83
CA SER A 99 0.52 11.61 -9.98
C SER A 99 0.69 10.56 -11.07
N ALA A 100 -0.27 9.65 -11.22
CA ALA A 100 -0.24 8.64 -12.27
C ALA A 100 -0.56 9.22 -13.67
N GLY A 101 -1.35 10.29 -13.72
CA GLY A 101 -1.77 10.95 -14.96
C GLY A 101 -2.40 9.95 -15.94
N GLU A 102 -2.06 10.08 -17.23
CA GLU A 102 -2.58 9.18 -18.28
C GLU A 102 -2.20 7.71 -18.06
N LYS A 103 -1.13 7.42 -17.31
CA LYS A 103 -0.72 6.04 -16.99
C LYS A 103 -1.73 5.35 -16.07
N ALA A 104 -2.64 6.07 -15.42
CA ALA A 104 -3.72 5.48 -14.63
C ALA A 104 -4.69 4.64 -15.49
N ARG A 105 -4.83 4.93 -16.80
CA ARG A 105 -5.80 4.25 -17.68
C ARG A 105 -5.43 2.79 -17.93
N GLY A 106 -6.15 1.87 -17.28
CA GLY A 106 -5.87 0.42 -17.33
C GLY A 106 -4.98 -0.07 -16.19
N ALA A 107 -4.66 0.78 -15.21
CA ALA A 107 -3.91 0.41 -14.01
C ALA A 107 -4.85 -0.16 -12.96
N VAL A 108 -4.29 -0.79 -11.94
CA VAL A 108 -5.02 -1.20 -10.75
C VAL A 108 -4.85 -0.17 -9.64
N MET A 109 -5.78 -0.18 -8.68
CA MET A 109 -5.72 0.70 -7.51
C MET A 109 -5.95 -0.11 -6.24
N ALA A 110 -5.17 0.15 -5.20
CA ALA A 110 -5.35 -0.42 -3.87
C ALA A 110 -5.54 0.69 -2.83
N SER A 111 -6.39 0.43 -1.84
CA SER A 111 -6.62 1.26 -0.67
C SER A 111 -6.17 0.53 0.58
N ASP A 112 -5.64 1.25 1.57
CA ASP A 112 -5.26 0.67 2.85
C ASP A 112 -6.48 0.19 3.66
N ALA A 113 -7.61 0.88 3.53
CA ALA A 113 -8.89 0.52 4.16
C ALA A 113 -10.12 0.80 3.25
N PHE A 114 -11.32 0.45 3.71
CA PHE A 114 -12.58 0.49 2.94
C PHE A 114 -12.96 1.87 2.38
N PHE A 115 -13.61 1.97 1.22
CA PHE A 115 -14.20 3.26 0.81
C PHE A 115 -15.47 3.52 1.63
N PRO A 116 -15.61 4.69 2.29
CA PRO A 116 -16.79 5.00 3.11
C PRO A 116 -18.04 5.26 2.27
#